data_AF-A0A7Y6Y8F5-F1
#
_entry.id   AF-A0A7Y6Y8F5-F1
#
_cell.length_a   1.000
_cell.length_b   1.000
_cell.length_c   1.000
_cell.angle_alpha   90.00
_cell.angle_beta   90.00
_cell.angle_gamma   90.00
#
_symmetry.space_group_name_H-M   'P 1'
#
loop_
_entity.id
_entity.type
_entity.pdbx_description
1 polymer ?
#
loop_
_entity_poly.entity_id
_entity_poly.type
_entity_poly.pdbx_seq_one_letter_code
_entity_poly.pdbx_strand_id
1 'polypeptide(L)'
;MQNLEAKLEVGAPVGDRVDQLSEVWRITCVGIDNFIAEHSVDLHAHRSQSGQTLAVAALQRLLEAVELYDPDPVWEALDPLLEKHDDRFLIDVKQAVQGFDFEQAADILKTELQVRGWAVQS
;
A
#
# COMPACT_ATOMS: atom_id res chain seq x y z
N MET A 1 -30.24 -4.26 -10.21
CA MET A 1 -29.96 -4.69 -8.81
C MET A 1 -31.14 -4.26 -7.96
N GLN A 2 -31.87 -5.21 -7.37
CA GLN A 2 -32.95 -4.87 -6.44
C GLN A 2 -32.32 -4.48 -5.09
N ASN A 3 -32.70 -3.31 -4.57
CA ASN A 3 -32.19 -2.75 -3.33
C ASN A 3 -32.51 -3.71 -2.14
N LEU A 4 -31.49 -4.11 -1.38
CA LEU A 4 -31.59 -5.01 -0.22
C LEU A 4 -32.51 -4.47 0.87
N GLU A 5 -32.67 -3.15 0.93
CA GLU A 5 -33.61 -2.46 1.84
C GLU A 5 -35.06 -2.90 1.61
N ALA A 6 -35.43 -3.26 0.38
CA ALA A 6 -36.79 -3.70 0.04
C ALA A 6 -37.11 -5.13 0.49
N LYS A 7 -36.13 -5.91 0.97
CA LYS A 7 -36.30 -7.31 1.39
C LYS A 7 -36.33 -7.51 2.92
N LEU A 8 -36.14 -6.45 3.70
CA LEU A 8 -36.14 -6.52 5.16
C LEU A 8 -37.56 -6.32 5.71
N GLU A 9 -38.46 -7.28 5.48
CA GLU A 9 -39.77 -7.27 6.17
C GLU A 9 -39.57 -7.49 7.68
N VAL A 10 -40.27 -6.78 8.55
CA VAL A 10 -40.14 -7.00 10.00
C VAL A 10 -40.78 -8.35 10.37
N GLY A 11 -39.99 -9.34 10.82
CA GLY A 11 -40.52 -10.60 11.38
C GLY A 11 -39.96 -11.93 10.83
N ALA A 12 -39.07 -11.95 9.83
CA ALA A 12 -38.51 -13.24 9.37
C ALA A 12 -37.40 -13.77 10.31
N PRO A 13 -37.20 -15.10 10.37
CA PRO A 13 -36.23 -15.73 11.27
C PRO A 13 -34.83 -15.16 11.10
N VAL A 14 -34.18 -14.84 12.22
CA VAL A 14 -32.85 -14.22 12.22
C VAL A 14 -31.79 -15.12 11.56
N GLY A 15 -31.92 -16.45 11.71
CA GLY A 15 -30.99 -17.43 11.12
C GLY A 15 -30.93 -17.34 9.60
N ASP A 16 -32.08 -17.42 8.92
CA ASP A 16 -32.15 -17.35 7.46
C ASP A 16 -31.63 -16.02 6.89
N ARG A 17 -31.68 -14.94 7.68
CA ARG A 17 -31.13 -13.62 7.32
C ARG A 17 -29.62 -13.54 7.47
N VAL A 18 -29.07 -14.16 8.52
CA VAL A 18 -27.62 -14.26 8.71
C VAL A 18 -27.02 -15.06 7.57
N ASP A 19 -27.67 -16.13 7.13
CA ASP A 19 -27.22 -16.93 6.00
C ASP A 19 -27.28 -16.15 4.68
N GLN A 20 -28.36 -15.39 4.43
CA GLN A 20 -28.46 -14.52 3.26
C GLN A 20 -27.42 -13.40 3.24
N LEU A 21 -27.19 -12.73 4.37
CA LEU A 21 -26.18 -11.67 4.46
C LEU A 21 -24.77 -12.24 4.31
N SER A 22 -24.50 -13.42 4.87
CA SER A 22 -23.21 -14.11 4.74
C SER A 22 -22.94 -14.50 3.28
N GLU A 23 -23.95 -14.99 2.57
CA GLU A 23 -23.81 -15.36 1.16
C GLU A 23 -23.63 -14.13 0.26
N VAL A 24 -24.38 -13.05 0.52
CA VAL A 24 -24.19 -11.77 -0.18
C VAL A 24 -22.80 -11.19 0.07
N TRP A 25 -22.32 -11.26 1.32
CA TRP A 25 -20.97 -10.82 1.68
C TRP A 25 -19.91 -11.63 0.92
N ARG A 26 -20.03 -12.97 0.91
CA ARG A 26 -19.10 -13.86 0.21
C ARG A 26 -19.05 -13.58 -1.29
N ILE A 27 -20.21 -13.41 -1.95
CA ILE A 27 -20.28 -13.06 -3.37
C ILE A 27 -19.64 -11.69 -3.63
N THR A 28 -19.87 -10.73 -2.73
CA THR A 28 -19.28 -9.39 -2.83
C THR A 28 -17.77 -9.44 -2.71
N CYS A 29 -17.22 -10.20 -1.75
CA CYS A 29 -15.79 -10.42 -1.61
C CYS A 29 -15.19 -11.02 -2.88
N VAL A 30 -15.80 -12.07 -3.43
CA VAL A 30 -15.33 -12.67 -4.70
C VAL A 30 -15.41 -11.67 -5.87
N GLY A 31 -16.45 -10.84 -5.92
CA GLY A 31 -16.56 -9.78 -6.92
C GLY A 31 -15.45 -8.73 -6.81
N ILE A 32 -15.08 -8.36 -5.58
CA ILE A 32 -13.96 -7.45 -5.31
C ILE A 32 -12.63 -8.12 -5.68
N ASP A 33 -12.42 -9.38 -5.30
CA ASP A 33 -11.20 -10.12 -5.65
C ASP A 33 -11.04 -10.27 -7.17
N ASN A 34 -12.13 -10.55 -7.89
CA ASN A 34 -12.13 -10.61 -9.36
C ASN A 34 -11.89 -9.22 -9.98
N PHE A 35 -12.51 -8.17 -9.44
CA PHE A 35 -12.24 -6.80 -9.89
C PHE A 35 -10.77 -6.43 -9.67
N ILE A 36 -10.19 -6.79 -8.52
CA ILE A 36 -8.77 -6.59 -8.24
C ILE A 36 -7.92 -7.42 -9.19
N ALA A 37 -8.27 -8.67 -9.51
CA ALA A 37 -7.50 -9.49 -10.45
C ALA A 37 -7.59 -9.00 -11.91
N GLU A 38 -8.76 -8.49 -12.33
CA GLU A 38 -9.00 -7.98 -13.69
C GLU A 38 -8.44 -6.56 -13.88
N HIS A 39 -8.42 -5.75 -12.82
CA HIS A 39 -7.94 -4.37 -12.84
C HIS A 39 -6.63 -4.18 -12.07
N SER A 40 -6.01 -5.25 -11.56
CA SER A 40 -4.63 -5.21 -11.11
C SER A 40 -3.81 -4.93 -12.35
N VAL A 41 -3.34 -3.70 -12.45
CA VAL A 41 -2.18 -3.39 -13.27
C VAL A 41 -1.08 -4.31 -12.75
N ASP A 42 -0.61 -5.19 -13.63
CA ASP A 42 0.58 -5.98 -13.37
C ASP A 42 1.74 -4.98 -13.23
N LEU A 43 1.96 -4.50 -12.01
CA LEU A 43 3.06 -3.59 -11.69
C LEU A 43 4.41 -4.28 -11.99
N HIS A 44 4.43 -5.62 -12.08
CA HIS A 44 5.61 -6.37 -12.53
C HIS A 44 5.86 -6.30 -14.05
N ALA A 45 4.93 -5.76 -14.85
CA ALA A 45 5.18 -5.51 -16.26
C ALA A 45 6.09 -4.28 -16.51
N HIS A 46 6.34 -3.45 -15.49
CA HIS A 46 7.35 -2.41 -15.53
C HIS A 46 8.69 -2.91 -14.96
N ARG A 47 9.17 -4.05 -15.49
CA ARG A 47 10.63 -4.24 -15.62
C ARG A 47 11.14 -3.24 -16.67
N SER A 48 11.03 -1.95 -16.36
CA SER A 48 11.78 -0.91 -17.00
C SER A 48 13.23 -1.21 -16.68
N GLN A 49 13.98 -1.57 -17.72
CA GLN A 49 15.44 -1.55 -17.75
C GLN A 49 15.95 -0.10 -17.59
N SER A 50 15.49 0.63 -16.59
CA SER A 50 16.02 1.92 -16.21
C SER A 50 17.13 1.66 -15.21
N GLY A 51 18.36 1.57 -15.71
CA GLY A 51 19.58 1.63 -14.91
C GLY A 51 19.78 3.01 -14.24
N GLN A 52 18.72 3.73 -13.89
CA GLN A 52 18.80 4.93 -13.06
C GLN A 52 18.96 4.46 -11.62
N THR A 53 20.22 4.38 -11.20
CA THR A 53 20.56 4.18 -9.79
C THR A 53 19.90 5.29 -8.98
N LEU A 54 18.90 4.95 -8.17
CA LEU A 54 18.31 5.89 -7.23
C LEU A 54 19.42 6.47 -6.33
N ALA A 55 19.53 7.79 -6.34
CA ALA A 55 20.64 8.48 -5.69
C ALA A 55 20.54 8.33 -4.16
N VAL A 56 21.66 7.99 -3.51
CA VAL A 56 21.76 7.90 -2.04
C VAL A 56 21.24 9.17 -1.36
N ALA A 57 21.51 10.35 -1.93
CA ALA A 57 21.01 11.63 -1.42
C ALA A 57 19.47 11.75 -1.41
N ALA A 58 18.77 11.08 -2.34
CA ALA A 58 17.32 11.07 -2.36
C ALA A 58 16.75 10.16 -1.25
N LEU A 59 17.39 9.02 -1.01
CA LEU A 59 17.06 8.11 0.09
C LEU A 59 17.31 8.75 1.46
N GLN A 60 18.40 9.51 1.60
CA GLN A 60 18.68 10.25 2.84
C GLN A 60 17.61 11.30 3.14
N ARG A 61 17.20 12.09 2.13
CA ARG A 61 16.11 13.08 2.30
C ARG A 61 14.79 12.42 2.68
N LEU A 62 14.50 11.26 2.10
CA LEU A 62 13.31 10.50 2.45
C LEU A 62 13.39 9.98 3.90
N LEU A 63 14.57 9.51 4.34
CA LEU A 63 14.77 9.11 5.74
C LEU A 63 14.60 10.30 6.70
N GLU A 64 15.19 11.45 6.38
CA GLU A 64 15.03 12.68 7.17
C GLU A 64 13.55 13.07 7.30
N ALA A 65 12.77 12.95 6.22
CA ALA A 65 11.33 13.20 6.25
C ALA A 65 10.57 12.19 7.12
N VAL A 66 10.92 10.90 7.06
CA VAL A 66 10.31 9.85 7.90
C VAL A 66 10.60 10.09 9.38
N GLU A 67 11.81 10.55 9.72
CA GLU A 67 12.21 10.86 11.10
C GLU A 67 11.49 12.09 11.69
N LEU A 68 10.72 12.84 10.89
CA LEU A 68 9.81 13.90 11.37
C LEU A 68 8.49 13.36 11.94
N TYR A 69 8.17 12.07 11.75
CA TYR A 69 6.91 11.44 12.17
C TYR A 69 5.65 12.15 11.62
N ASP A 70 5.79 12.83 10.49
CA ASP A 70 4.73 13.54 9.79
C ASP A 70 4.58 12.93 8.39
N PRO A 71 3.40 12.44 8.00
CA PRO A 71 3.21 11.82 6.69
C PRO A 71 3.35 12.82 5.54
N ASP A 72 3.00 14.09 5.72
CA ASP A 72 3.01 15.10 4.64
C ASP A 72 4.41 15.30 4.01
N PRO A 73 5.49 15.59 4.77
CA PRO A 73 6.83 15.70 4.22
C PRO A 73 7.35 14.38 3.64
N VAL A 74 6.87 13.24 4.14
CA VAL A 74 7.22 11.94 3.56
C VAL A 74 6.60 11.78 2.18
N TRP A 75 5.33 12.15 1.99
CA TRP A 75 4.69 12.09 0.67
C TRP A 75 5.36 13.03 -0.34
N GLU A 76 5.70 14.25 0.07
CA GLU A 76 6.44 15.19 -0.77
C GLU A 76 7.79 14.62 -1.25
N ALA A 77 8.49 13.86 -0.39
CA ALA A 77 9.75 13.23 -0.73
C ALA A 77 9.59 11.91 -1.49
N LEU A 78 8.54 11.13 -1.23
CA LEU A 78 8.37 9.76 -1.71
C LEU A 78 7.66 9.66 -3.06
N ASP A 79 6.60 10.45 -3.28
CA ASP A 79 5.82 10.36 -4.52
C ASP A 79 6.67 10.62 -5.78
N PRO A 80 7.58 11.62 -5.83
CA PRO A 80 8.47 11.82 -6.97
C PRO A 80 9.44 10.66 -7.22
N LEU A 81 9.75 9.86 -6.19
CA LEU A 81 10.59 8.68 -6.31
C LEU A 81 9.79 7.52 -6.90
N LEU A 82 8.56 7.31 -6.43
CA LEU A 82 7.66 6.29 -6.96
C LEU A 82 7.25 6.54 -8.42
N GLU A 83 7.19 7.79 -8.86
CA GLU A 83 6.93 8.13 -10.27
C GLU A 83 8.09 7.73 -11.21
N LYS A 84 9.33 7.70 -10.70
CA LYS A 84 10.55 7.50 -11.49
C LYS A 84 11.18 6.13 -11.29
N HIS A 85 10.92 5.51 -10.15
CA HIS A 85 11.52 4.27 -9.71
C HIS A 85 10.43 3.30 -9.27
N ASP A 86 10.40 2.13 -9.90
CA ASP A 86 9.54 1.01 -9.52
C ASP A 86 10.31 0.09 -8.54
N ASP A 87 10.80 0.68 -7.46
CA ASP A 87 11.57 -0.03 -6.44
C ASP A 87 10.63 -0.57 -5.36
N ARG A 88 10.63 -1.90 -5.16
CA ARG A 88 9.76 -2.58 -4.20
C ARG A 88 9.84 -2.01 -2.79
N PHE A 89 11.04 -1.66 -2.32
CA PHE A 89 11.23 -1.12 -0.97
C PHE A 89 10.57 0.26 -0.81
N LEU A 90 10.47 1.11 -1.86
CA LEU A 90 9.75 2.40 -1.79
C LEU A 90 8.24 2.18 -1.58
N ILE A 91 7.69 1.12 -2.17
CA ILE A 91 6.30 0.70 -1.95
C ILE A 91 6.11 0.26 -0.50
N ASP A 92 7.05 -0.52 0.04
CA ASP A 92 6.98 -0.98 1.44
C ASP A 92 7.10 0.20 2.42
N VAL A 93 7.93 1.22 2.13
CA VAL A 93 7.99 2.49 2.88
C VAL A 93 6.64 3.23 2.84
N LYS A 94 6.01 3.32 1.65
CA LYS A 94 4.68 3.94 1.51
C LYS A 94 3.64 3.25 2.39
N GLN A 95 3.62 1.92 2.40
CA GLN A 95 2.68 1.14 3.20
C GLN A 95 2.89 1.34 4.70
N ALA A 96 4.15 1.37 5.16
CA ALA A 96 4.48 1.63 6.56
C ALA A 96 3.98 3.01 7.01
N VAL A 97 4.23 4.06 6.22
CA VAL A 97 3.79 5.42 6.54
C VAL A 97 2.28 5.59 6.47
N GLN A 98 1.59 4.91 5.53
CA GLN A 98 0.12 4.85 5.51
C GLN A 98 -0.44 4.18 6.77
N GLY A 99 0.29 3.21 7.33
CA GLY A 99 -0.01 2.57 8.61
C GLY A 99 0.42 3.36 9.84
N PHE A 100 1.00 4.56 9.67
CA PHE A 100 1.63 5.36 10.73
C PHE A 100 2.80 4.67 11.44
N ASP A 101 3.41 3.67 10.80
CA ASP A 101 4.59 2.96 11.31
C ASP A 101 5.88 3.59 10.76
N PHE A 102 6.23 4.76 11.31
CA PHE A 102 7.43 5.50 10.89
C PHE A 102 8.74 4.81 11.30
N GLU A 103 8.72 4.00 12.36
CA GLU A 103 9.87 3.21 12.77
C GLU A 103 10.18 2.14 11.72
N GLN A 104 9.17 1.40 11.27
CA GLN A 104 9.32 0.43 10.17
C GLN A 104 9.77 1.11 8.88
N ALA A 105 9.20 2.26 8.53
CA ALA A 105 9.59 3.02 7.35
C ALA A 105 11.09 3.43 7.40
N ALA A 106 11.56 3.89 8.56
CA ALA A 106 12.96 4.27 8.77
C ALA A 106 13.89 3.06 8.68
N ASP A 107 13.52 1.92 9.23
CA ASP A 107 14.32 0.69 9.19
C ASP A 107 14.50 0.15 7.76
N ILE A 108 13.44 0.19 6.95
CA ILE A 108 13.51 -0.16 5.53
C ILE A 108 14.51 0.75 4.80
N LEU A 109 14.43 2.07 5.01
CA LEU A 109 15.31 3.04 4.38
C LEU A 109 16.77 2.90 4.83
N LYS A 110 17.01 2.68 6.12
CA LYS A 110 18.35 2.44 6.67
C LYS A 110 18.99 1.18 6.08
N THR A 111 18.20 0.11 5.95
CA THR A 111 18.65 -1.15 5.32
C THR A 111 19.04 -0.91 3.86
N GLU A 112 18.22 -0.22 3.09
CA GLU A 112 18.50 0.06 1.68
C GLU A 112 19.73 0.97 1.51
N LEU A 113 19.88 1.99 2.36
CA LEU A 113 21.07 2.83 2.39
C LEU A 113 22.35 2.03 2.67
N GLN A 114 22.30 1.09 3.62
CA GLN A 114 23.43 0.19 3.92
C GLN A 114 23.78 -0.71 2.73
N VAL A 115 22.79 -1.30 2.06
CA VAL A 115 23.00 -2.13 0.86
C VAL A 115 23.69 -1.34 -0.25
N ARG A 116 23.39 -0.04 -0.37
CA ARG A 116 24.02 0.87 -1.35
C ARG A 116 25.39 1.40 -0.92
N GLY A 117 25.96 0.85 0.15
CA GLY A 117 27.29 1.20 0.64
C GLY A 117 27.33 2.49 1.47
N TRP A 118 26.17 2.99 1.93
CA TRP A 118 26.14 4.08 2.89
C TRP A 118 26.26 3.52 4.31
N ALA A 119 27.45 3.67 4.90
CA ALA A 119 27.63 3.39 6.31
C ALA A 119 26.88 4.45 7.12
N VAL A 120 25.78 4.04 7.76
CA VAL A 120 25.12 4.83 8.81
C VAL A 120 26.15 5.05 9.91
N GLN A 121 26.78 6.24 9.96
CA GLN A 121 27.64 6.60 11.07
C GLN A 121 26.76 6.79 12.30
N SER A 122 26.81 5.82 13.20
CA SER A 122 26.24 5.89 14.56
C SER A 122 26.93 6.95 15.40
#